data_AF-A0A3D5DFJ2-F1
#
_entry.id   AF-A0A3D5DFJ2-F1
#
_cell.length_a   1.000
_cell.length_b   1.000
_cell.length_c   1.000
_cell.angle_alpha   90.00
_cell.angle_beta   90.00
_cell.angle_gamma   90.00
#
_symmetry.space_group_name_H-M   'P 1'
#
loop_
_entity.id
_entity.type
_entity.pdbx_description
1 polymer ?
#
loop_
_entity_poly.entity_id
_entity_poly.type
_entity_poly.pdbx_seq_one_letter_code
_entity_poly.pdbx_strand_id
1 'polypeptide(L)'
;MHSLNAYIVLCQNPQLDGHILSLDQKDGFELGSSGIVHKPYLWPDTIISMDLTRVGQTGGPNLERIRNLGAKRAGLDIVAAGGIRDIDDLIDLKANGVNHALVATALHNGKLRRSDLERLC
;
A
#
# COMPACT_ATOMS: atom_id res chain seq x y z
N MET A 1 -6.45 -21.08 -3.78
CA MET A 1 -5.69 -20.77 -2.54
C MET A 1 -4.22 -20.95 -2.87
N HIS A 2 -3.49 -19.88 -3.21
CA HIS A 2 -2.09 -20.00 -3.61
C HIS A 2 -1.22 -20.18 -2.36
N SER A 3 -0.49 -21.29 -2.29
CA SER A 3 0.40 -21.60 -1.18
C SER A 3 1.59 -20.64 -1.17
N LEU A 4 2.22 -20.44 0.00
CA LEU A 4 3.46 -19.68 0.13
C LEU A 4 4.56 -20.19 -0.83
N ASN A 5 4.59 -21.50 -1.10
CA ASN A 5 5.52 -22.10 -2.05
C ASN A 5 5.33 -21.56 -3.47
N ALA A 6 4.09 -21.36 -3.92
CA ALA A 6 3.84 -20.77 -5.23
C ALA A 6 4.40 -19.35 -5.32
N TYR A 7 4.28 -18.56 -4.24
CA TYR A 7 4.87 -17.23 -4.19
C TYR A 7 6.41 -17.28 -4.22
N ILE A 8 7.03 -18.17 -3.45
CA ILE A 8 8.50 -18.33 -3.47
C ILE A 8 9.01 -18.68 -4.87
N VAL A 9 8.30 -19.57 -5.58
CA VAL A 9 8.62 -19.91 -6.98
C VAL A 9 8.48 -18.68 -7.90
N LEU A 10 7.47 -17.83 -7.68
CA LEU A 10 7.32 -16.58 -8.41
C LEU A 10 8.51 -15.62 -8.14
N CYS A 11 8.96 -15.50 -6.90
CA CYS A 11 10.10 -14.65 -6.54
C CYS A 11 11.43 -15.12 -7.15
N GLN A 12 11.54 -16.40 -7.51
CA GLN A 12 12.73 -16.96 -8.17
C GLN A 12 12.72 -16.75 -9.69
N ASN A 13 11.64 -16.23 -10.26
CA ASN A 13 11.53 -15.98 -11.69
C ASN A 13 12.15 -14.62 -12.05
N PRO A 14 13.27 -14.57 -12.81
CA PRO A 14 13.92 -13.32 -13.19
C PRO A 14 13.04 -12.41 -14.07
N GLN A 15 12.03 -12.96 -14.74
CA GLN A 15 11.09 -12.17 -15.55
C GLN A 15 10.09 -11.37 -14.71
N LEU A 16 9.99 -11.66 -13.41
CA LEU A 16 9.14 -10.98 -12.45
C LEU A 16 9.96 -10.05 -11.53
N ASP A 17 11.17 -9.67 -11.94
CA ASP A 17 11.95 -8.69 -11.22
C ASP A 17 11.21 -7.34 -11.17
N GLY A 18 11.27 -6.66 -10.03
CA GLY A 18 10.49 -5.44 -9.78
C GLY A 18 8.98 -5.62 -9.63
N HIS A 19 8.48 -6.85 -9.40
CA HIS A 19 7.06 -7.05 -9.06
C HIS A 19 6.67 -6.32 -7.78
N ILE A 20 5.41 -5.89 -7.70
CA ILE A 20 4.83 -5.26 -6.51
C ILE A 20 3.93 -6.26 -5.81
N LEU A 21 4.06 -6.36 -4.49
CA LEU A 21 3.21 -7.19 -3.65
C LEU A 21 2.18 -6.35 -2.92
N SER A 22 0.89 -6.63 -3.12
CA SER A 22 -0.17 -6.06 -2.27
C SER A 22 -0.30 -6.85 -0.98
N LEU A 23 -0.13 -6.18 0.15
CA LEU A 23 -0.46 -6.70 1.46
C LEU A 23 -1.80 -6.11 1.86
N ASP A 24 -2.85 -6.93 1.77
CA ASP A 24 -4.23 -6.52 1.97
C ASP A 24 -4.68 -6.78 3.40
N GLN A 25 -5.35 -5.80 4.01
CA GLN A 25 -5.97 -5.91 5.32
C GLN A 25 -7.45 -5.53 5.22
N LYS A 26 -8.30 -6.20 6.00
CA LYS A 26 -9.70 -5.82 6.22
C LYS A 26 -10.08 -6.04 7.68
N ASP A 27 -10.67 -5.02 8.28
CA ASP A 27 -11.21 -4.99 9.64
C ASP A 27 -10.16 -5.31 10.70
N GLY A 28 -8.91 -4.90 10.45
CA GLY A 28 -7.77 -5.24 11.32
C GLY A 28 -7.08 -6.55 10.97
N PHE A 29 -7.66 -7.37 10.10
CA PHE A 29 -7.17 -8.71 9.77
C PHE A 29 -6.47 -8.73 8.41
N GLU A 30 -5.27 -9.29 8.38
CA GLU A 30 -4.52 -9.50 7.14
C GLU A 30 -5.23 -10.56 6.28
N LEU A 31 -5.38 -10.26 4.99
CA LEU A 31 -5.98 -11.15 4.02
C LEU A 31 -4.90 -11.95 3.30
N GLY A 32 -5.26 -13.17 2.92
CA GLY A 32 -4.37 -14.09 2.23
C GLY A 32 -3.94 -15.28 3.09
N SER A 33 -3.73 -16.42 2.44
CA SER A 33 -3.53 -17.72 3.09
C SER A 33 -2.06 -18.08 3.33
N SER A 34 -1.12 -17.22 2.93
CA SER A 34 0.32 -17.53 2.89
C SER A 34 1.10 -17.10 4.15
N GLY A 35 0.48 -16.28 5.02
CA GLY A 35 1.17 -15.67 6.16
C GLY A 35 2.39 -14.82 5.73
N ILE A 36 2.38 -14.33 4.48
CA ILE A 36 3.46 -13.56 3.88
C ILE A 36 3.71 -12.23 4.60
N VAL A 37 2.67 -11.65 5.19
CA VAL A 37 2.74 -10.41 5.99
C VAL A 37 3.61 -10.52 7.26
N HIS A 38 3.93 -11.75 7.66
CA HIS A 38 4.85 -12.04 8.77
C HIS A 38 6.24 -12.45 8.28
N LYS A 39 6.51 -12.38 6.97
CA LYS A 39 7.77 -12.79 6.33
C LYS A 39 8.35 -11.64 5.49
N PRO A 40 8.80 -10.54 6.12
CA PRO A 40 9.30 -9.36 5.40
C PRO A 40 10.51 -9.64 4.49
N TYR A 41 11.28 -10.69 4.78
CA TYR A 41 12.38 -11.17 3.95
C TYR A 41 11.95 -11.77 2.60
N LEU A 42 10.64 -12.02 2.40
CA LEU A 42 10.08 -12.48 1.13
C LEU A 42 9.44 -11.34 0.33
N TRP A 43 9.31 -10.13 0.88
CA TRP A 43 8.68 -9.05 0.15
C TRP A 43 9.59 -8.58 -1.00
N PRO A 44 9.02 -8.03 -2.08
CA PRO A 44 9.79 -7.23 -3.03
C PRO A 44 10.14 -5.88 -2.41
N ASP A 45 10.93 -5.08 -3.13
CA ASP A 45 11.36 -3.75 -2.67
C ASP A 45 10.19 -2.77 -2.52
N THR A 46 9.14 -2.94 -3.34
CA THR A 46 7.93 -2.11 -3.30
C THR A 46 6.71 -2.94 -2.95
N ILE A 47 5.96 -2.51 -1.93
CA ILE A 47 4.67 -3.11 -1.57
C ILE A 47 3.52 -2.11 -1.69
N ILE A 48 2.31 -2.62 -1.85
CA ILE A 48 1.09 -1.84 -1.62
C ILE A 48 0.59 -2.16 -0.22
N SER A 49 0.43 -1.12 0.61
CA SER A 49 -0.25 -1.22 1.89
C SER A 49 -1.74 -0.94 1.70
N MET A 50 -2.52 -1.97 1.36
CA MET A 50 -3.96 -1.86 1.13
C MET A 50 -4.78 -2.10 2.40
N ASP A 51 -5.56 -1.10 2.82
CA ASP A 51 -6.59 -1.25 3.86
C ASP A 51 -7.99 -1.16 3.23
N LEU A 52 -8.61 -2.32 3.01
CA LEU A 52 -9.92 -2.43 2.38
C LEU A 52 -11.05 -1.86 3.23
N THR A 53 -10.90 -1.80 4.56
CA THR A 53 -11.90 -1.20 5.44
C THR A 53 -11.98 0.30 5.24
N ARG A 54 -10.90 0.94 4.78
CA ARG A 54 -10.85 2.38 4.55
C ARG A 54 -11.26 2.79 3.13
N VAL A 55 -11.40 1.84 2.20
CA VAL A 55 -11.84 2.14 0.83
C VAL A 55 -13.23 2.79 0.84
N GLY A 56 -13.31 3.98 0.25
CA GLY A 56 -14.54 4.78 0.20
C GLY A 56 -14.99 5.40 1.54
N GLN A 57 -14.21 5.25 2.61
CA GLN A 57 -14.52 5.82 3.91
C GLN A 57 -13.93 7.23 4.09
N THR A 58 -14.35 7.92 5.16
CA THR A 58 -13.90 9.27 5.53
C THR A 58 -12.72 9.29 6.50
N GLY A 59 -12.19 8.13 6.88
CA GLY A 59 -11.18 7.99 7.94
C GLY A 59 -9.73 8.27 7.54
N GLY A 60 -9.44 8.60 6.28
CA GLY A 60 -8.08 8.84 5.80
C GLY A 60 -7.25 7.55 5.64
N PRO A 61 -6.01 7.66 5.13
CA PRO A 61 -5.09 6.53 4.99
C PRO A 61 -4.67 5.92 6.33
N ASN A 62 -4.31 4.63 6.33
CA ASN A 62 -3.85 3.94 7.54
C ASN A 62 -2.35 4.18 7.82
N LEU A 63 -2.02 5.36 8.37
CA LEU A 63 -0.63 5.73 8.68
C LEU A 63 0.02 4.79 9.70
N GLU A 64 -0.75 4.26 10.66
CA GLU A 64 -0.24 3.30 11.65
C GLU A 64 0.25 2.02 10.96
N ARG A 65 -0.56 1.46 10.06
CA ARG A 65 -0.17 0.28 9.29
C ARG A 65 1.07 0.53 8.44
N ILE A 66 1.14 1.68 7.77
CA ILE A 66 2.30 2.05 6.94
C ILE A 66 3.57 2.08 7.80
N ARG A 67 3.54 2.73 8.96
CA ARG A 67 4.68 2.74 9.91
C ARG A 67 5.05 1.34 10.38
N ASN A 68 4.07 0.52 10.73
CA ASN A 68 4.29 -0.85 11.18
C ASN A 68 4.93 -1.74 10.10
N LEU A 69 4.56 -1.55 8.83
CA LEU A 69 5.18 -2.26 7.71
C LEU A 69 6.60 -1.76 7.43
N GLY A 70 6.81 -0.44 7.42
CA GLY A 70 8.15 0.15 7.23
C GLY A 70 9.14 -0.27 8.33
N ALA A 71 8.67 -0.44 9.57
CA ALA A 71 9.49 -0.93 10.67
C ALA A 71 9.93 -2.40 10.51
N LYS A 72 9.22 -3.20 9.72
CA LYS A 72 9.55 -4.63 9.49
C LYS A 72 10.68 -4.83 8.48
N ARG A 73 10.94 -3.86 7.60
CA ARG A 73 12.01 -3.94 6.60
C ARG A 73 12.55 -2.54 6.26
N ALA A 74 13.81 -2.32 6.59
CA ALA A 74 14.51 -1.09 6.22
C ALA A 74 14.60 -0.94 4.68
N GLY A 75 14.41 0.28 4.18
CA GLY A 75 14.45 0.59 2.75
C GLY A 75 13.23 0.09 1.95
N LEU A 76 12.19 -0.41 2.61
CA LEU A 76 10.95 -0.80 1.95
C LEU A 76 10.25 0.42 1.36
N ASP A 77 9.94 0.35 0.07
CA ASP A 77 9.12 1.32 -0.61
C ASP A 77 7.63 0.94 -0.49
N ILE A 78 6.80 1.91 -0.10
CA ILE A 78 5.39 1.67 0.24
C ILE A 78 4.50 2.55 -0.61
N VAL A 79 3.57 1.91 -1.31
CA VAL A 79 2.40 2.54 -1.91
C VAL A 79 1.25 2.51 -0.91
N ALA A 80 0.87 3.68 -0.39
CA ALA A 80 -0.31 3.78 0.48
C ALA A 80 -1.59 3.54 -0.33
N ALA A 81 -2.48 2.67 0.17
CA ALA A 81 -3.75 2.40 -0.49
C ALA A 81 -4.88 2.17 0.52
N GLY A 82 -6.08 2.62 0.15
CA GLY A 82 -7.26 2.61 1.02
C GLY A 82 -7.42 3.90 1.82
N GLY A 83 -8.53 4.59 1.61
CA GLY A 83 -8.92 5.75 2.41
C GLY A 83 -8.27 7.09 2.07
N ILE A 84 -7.58 7.24 0.92
CA ILE A 84 -7.09 8.55 0.48
C ILE A 84 -8.28 9.40 -0.02
N ARG A 85 -8.49 10.56 0.60
CA ARG A 85 -9.70 11.40 0.44
C ARG A 85 -9.48 12.63 -0.42
N ASP A 86 -8.31 13.25 -0.30
CA ASP A 86 -7.99 14.55 -0.87
C ASP A 86 -6.46 14.81 -0.88
N ILE A 87 -6.08 16.06 -1.15
CA ILE A 87 -4.70 16.50 -1.26
C ILE A 87 -3.98 16.54 0.08
N ASP A 88 -4.69 16.83 1.17
CA ASP A 88 -4.10 16.93 2.51
C ASP A 88 -3.63 15.55 2.97
N ASP A 89 -4.39 14.49 2.67
CA ASP A 89 -3.95 13.11 2.90
C ASP A 89 -2.64 12.78 2.15
N LEU A 90 -2.45 13.30 0.93
CA LEU A 90 -1.23 13.07 0.14
C LEU A 90 -0.03 13.85 0.71
N ILE A 91 -0.27 15.08 1.18
CA ILE A 91 0.75 15.89 1.86
C ILE A 91 1.17 15.20 3.16
N ASP A 92 0.22 14.69 3.94
CA ASP A 92 0.48 13.97 5.17
C ASP A 92 1.28 12.68 4.92
N LEU A 93 0.93 11.92 3.87
CA LEU A 93 1.68 10.74 3.46
C LEU A 93 3.15 11.11 3.12
N LYS A 94 3.36 12.16 2.33
CA LYS A 94 4.70 12.64 1.97
C LYS A 94 5.49 13.09 3.21
N ALA A 95 4.85 13.80 4.14
CA ALA A 95 5.46 14.21 5.41
C ALA A 95 5.85 13.02 6.31
N ASN A 96 5.19 11.86 6.15
CA ASN A 96 5.51 10.61 6.82
C ASN A 96 6.47 9.71 6.00
N GLY A 97 7.11 10.24 4.96
CA GLY A 97 8.10 9.52 4.14
C GLY A 97 7.51 8.55 3.13
N VAL A 98 6.20 8.63 2.87
CA VAL A 98 5.52 7.80 1.87
C VAL A 98 5.47 8.53 0.53
N ASN A 99 6.17 8.00 -0.47
CA ASN A 99 6.32 8.66 -1.77
C ASN A 99 5.26 8.25 -2.80
N HIS A 100 4.51 7.18 -2.54
CA HIS A 100 3.56 6.61 -3.49
C HIS A 100 2.18 6.41 -2.85
N ALA A 101 1.14 6.67 -3.63
CA ALA A 101 -0.24 6.52 -3.21
C ALA A 101 -1.12 6.00 -4.36
N LEU A 102 -1.98 5.03 -4.05
CA LEU A 102 -3.02 4.53 -4.96
C LEU A 102 -4.34 5.21 -4.61
N VAL A 103 -4.81 6.09 -5.52
CA VAL A 103 -6.02 6.88 -5.33
C VAL A 103 -7.10 6.43 -6.32
N ALA A 104 -8.31 6.17 -5.82
CA ALA A 104 -9.47 5.81 -6.66
C ALA A 104 -10.73 6.59 -6.26
N THR A 105 -11.31 6.35 -5.08
CA THR A 105 -12.59 6.94 -4.70
C THR A 105 -12.60 8.47 -4.67
N ALA A 106 -11.50 9.11 -4.21
CA ALA A 106 -11.38 10.57 -4.21
C ALA A 106 -11.40 11.17 -5.62
N LEU A 107 -10.79 10.49 -6.60
CA LEU A 107 -10.81 10.90 -8.01
C LEU A 107 -12.21 10.72 -8.60
N HIS A 108 -12.84 9.55 -8.41
CA HIS A 108 -14.18 9.28 -8.92
C HIS A 108 -15.24 10.25 -8.37
N ASN A 109 -15.10 10.67 -7.11
CA ASN A 109 -16.03 11.61 -6.47
C ASN A 109 -15.64 13.08 -6.65
N GLY A 110 -14.55 13.38 -7.37
CA GLY A 110 -14.09 14.75 -7.64
C GLY A 110 -13.59 15.52 -6.42
N LYS A 111 -13.25 14.81 -5.33
CA LYS A 111 -12.61 15.38 -4.13
C LYS A 111 -11.13 15.68 -4.32
N LEU A 112 -10.49 14.89 -5.19
CA LEU A 112 -9.14 15.17 -5.66
C LEU A 112 -9.22 15.49 -7.15
N ARG A 113 -8.76 16.67 -7.53
CA ARG A 113 -8.80 17.17 -8.91
C ARG A 113 -7.39 17.34 -9.45
N ARG A 114 -7.30 17.51 -10.77
CA ARG A 114 -6.04 17.80 -11.46
C ARG A 114 -5.30 18.99 -10.83
N SER A 115 -6.01 20.09 -10.56
CA SER A 115 -5.46 21.31 -9.96
C SER A 115 -4.87 21.08 -8.57
N ASP A 116 -5.39 20.10 -7.82
CA ASP A 116 -4.85 19.75 -6.52
C ASP A 116 -3.52 19.01 -6.66
N LEU A 117 -3.45 18.08 -7.63
CA LEU A 117 -2.24 17.29 -7.92
C LEU A 117 -1.10 18.15 -8.47
N GLU A 118 -1.42 19.21 -9.23
CA GLU A 118 -0.42 20.18 -9.72
C GLU A 118 0.33 20.90 -8.58
N ARG A 119 -0.19 20.85 -7.35
CA ARG A 119 0.47 21.41 -6.15
C ARG A 119 1.47 20.45 -5.50
N LEU A 120 1.56 19.19 -5.94
CA LEU A 120 2.49 18.18 -5.40
C LEU A 120 3.82 18.12 -6.16
N CYS A 121 3.87 18.69 -7.36
CA CYS A 121 5.03 18.81 -8.24
C CYS A 121 5.86 20.05 -7.86
#